data_AF-A0A553RM14-F1
#
_entry.id   AF-A0A553RM14-F1
#
_cell.length_a   1.000
_cell.length_b   1.000
_cell.length_c   1.000
_cell.angle_alpha   90.00
_cell.angle_beta   90.00
_cell.angle_gamma   90.00
#
_symmetry.space_group_name_H-M   'P 1'
#
loop_
_entity.id
_entity.type
_entity.pdbx_description
1 polymer ?
#
loop_
_entity_poly.entity_id
_entity_poly.type
_entity_poly.pdbx_seq_one_letter_code
_entity_poly.pdbx_strand_id
1 'polypeptide(L)' 'VAIDFTASNGDPRNSCSLHYIHPYQPNEYLKALVAVGEICQDYDSDKMFPAFGFGAQIPPDFK' A
#
# COMPACT_ATOMS: atom_id res chain seq x y z
N VAL A 1 -5.35 0.00 -8.36
CA VAL A 1 -5.30 0.36 -6.93
C VAL A 1 -4.35 1.53 -6.71
N ALA A 2 -4.65 2.45 -5.81
CA ALA A 2 -3.77 3.58 -5.47
C ALA A 2 -3.54 3.63 -3.96
N ILE A 3 -2.28 3.77 -3.53
CA ILE A 3 -1.87 3.79 -2.12
C ILE A 3 -1.40 5.19 -1.72
N ASP A 4 -1.86 5.66 -0.57
CA ASP A 4 -1.48 6.94 0.02
C ASP A 4 -0.11 6.82 0.72
N PHE A 5 0.90 7.54 0.24
CA PHE A 5 2.23 7.64 0.83
C PHE A 5 2.51 9.03 1.45
N THR A 6 1.46 9.78 1.80
CA THR A 6 1.60 11.03 2.56
C THR A 6 2.26 10.81 3.92
N ALA A 7 2.99 11.83 4.37
CA ALA A 7 3.76 11.78 5.62
C ALA A 7 2.90 11.55 6.88
N SER A 8 1.59 11.84 6.84
CA SER A 8 0.67 11.58 7.96
C SER A 8 0.55 10.10 8.33
N ASN A 9 0.92 9.18 7.43
CA ASN A 9 0.98 7.75 7.72
C ASN A 9 2.18 7.37 8.62
N GLY A 10 3.14 8.29 8.81
CA GLY A 10 4.35 8.08 9.60
C GLY A 10 5.46 7.33 8.86
N ASP A 11 6.67 7.38 9.39
CA ASP A 11 7.85 6.70 8.85
C ASP A 11 7.66 5.16 8.86
N PRO A 12 7.73 4.46 7.72
CA PRO A 12 7.56 2.99 7.65
C PRO A 12 8.54 2.19 8.52
N ARG A 13 9.62 2.80 9.01
CA ARG A 13 10.58 2.18 9.96
C ARG A 13 10.09 2.20 11.40
N ASN A 14 9.08 3.00 11.70
CA ASN A 14 8.47 3.11 13.02
C ASN A 14 7.30 2.13 13.14
N SER A 15 7.25 1.36 14.23
CA SER A 15 6.17 0.41 14.51
C SER A 15 4.78 1.04 14.65
N CYS A 16 4.70 2.35 14.88
CA CYS A 16 3.44 3.09 14.92
C CYS A 16 2.95 3.57 13.55
N SER A 17 3.72 3.41 12.48
CA SER A 17 3.32 3.83 11.13
C SER A 17 2.24 2.92 10.55
N LEU A 18 1.31 3.50 9.79
CA LEU A 18 0.33 2.73 9.02
C LEU A 18 0.99 1.95 7.87
N HIS A 19 2.20 2.36 7.46
CA HIS A 19 3.04 1.66 6.48
C HIS A 19 4.06 0.72 7.09
N TYR A 20 4.05 0.53 8.42
CA TYR A 20 4.98 -0.39 9.06
C TYR A 20 4.78 -1.82 8.54
N ILE A 21 5.88 -2.47 8.17
CA ILE A 21 5.87 -3.86 7.70
C ILE A 21 6.27 -4.75 8.87
N HIS A 22 5.27 -5.23 9.61
CA HIS A 22 5.48 -6.12 10.75
C HIS A 22 5.76 -7.56 10.28
N PRO A 23 6.72 -8.29 10.87
CA PRO A 23 7.13 -9.62 10.42
C PRO A 23 6.05 -10.71 10.57
N TYR A 24 5.07 -10.50 11.45
CA TYR A 24 4.02 -11.49 11.76
C TYR A 24 2.59 -11.01 11.50
N GLN A 25 2.38 -9.73 11.17
CA GLN A 25 1.04 -9.15 11.08
C GLN A 25 0.96 -8.15 9.93
N PRO A 26 -0.05 -8.22 9.05
CA PRO A 26 -0.23 -7.22 8.01
C PRO A 26 -0.71 -5.89 8.61
N ASN A 27 -0.26 -4.78 8.02
CA ASN A 27 -0.82 -3.45 8.29
C ASN A 27 -2.18 -3.28 7.59
N GLU A 28 -2.86 -2.16 7.85
CA GLU A 28 -4.20 -1.91 7.33
C GLU A 28 -4.25 -1.82 5.80
N TYR A 29 -3.21 -1.29 5.15
CA TYR A 29 -3.10 -1.27 3.69
C TYR A 29 -3.01 -2.69 3.12
N LEU A 30 -2.18 -3.55 3.70
CA LEU A 30 -2.03 -4.94 3.28
C LEU A 30 -3.33 -5.73 3.48
N LYS A 31 -4.01 -5.55 4.63
CA LYS A 31 -5.31 -6.19 4.88
C LYS A 31 -6.35 -5.79 3.83
N ALA A 32 -6.43 -4.50 3.51
CA ALA A 32 -7.36 -4.00 2.49
C ALA A 32 -7.05 -4.56 1.11
N LEU A 33 -5.77 -4.58 0.72
CA LEU A 33 -5.33 -5.15 -0.56
C LEU A 33 -5.70 -6.62 -0.70
N VAL A 34 -5.47 -7.42 0.34
CA VAL A 34 -5.82 -8.85 0.33
C VAL A 34 -7.34 -9.03 0.28
N ALA A 35 -8.08 -8.39 1.18
CA ALA A 35 -9.54 -8.57 1.26
C ALA A 35 -10.25 -8.18 -0.05
N VAL A 36 -9.83 -7.09 -0.68
CA VAL A 36 -10.41 -6.66 -1.96
C VAL A 36 -9.88 -7.50 -3.12
N GLY A 37 -8.57 -7.80 -3.14
CA GLY A 37 -7.93 -8.58 -4.20
C GLY A 37 -8.43 -10.02 -4.27
N GLU A 38 -8.67 -10.67 -3.13
CA GLU A 38 -9.25 -12.02 -3.06
C GLU A 38 -10.62 -12.10 -3.73
N ILE A 39 -11.43 -11.05 -3.63
CA ILE A 39 -12.77 -11.03 -4.24
C ILE A 39 -12.70 -10.58 -5.69
N CYS A 40 -12.02 -9.46 -5.97
CA CYS A 40 -12.04 -8.84 -7.29
C CYS A 40 -11.30 -9.65 -8.35
N GLN A 41 -10.31 -10.47 -7.96
CA GLN A 41 -9.50 -11.20 -8.94
C GLN A 41 -10.27 -12.25 -9.74
N ASP A 42 -11.36 -12.77 -9.20
CA ASP A 42 -12.19 -13.77 -9.89
C ASP A 42 -13.06 -13.13 -10.99
N TYR A 43 -13.16 -11.81 -11.00
CA TYR A 43 -13.91 -11.02 -11.98
C TYR A 43 -13.01 -10.36 -13.03
N ASP A 44 -11.69 -10.51 -12.91
CA ASP A 44 -10.72 -9.98 -13.86
C ASP A 44 -10.11 -11.13 -14.68
N SER A 45 -10.28 -11.06 -16.01
CA SER A 45 -9.92 -12.18 -16.89
C SER A 45 -8.41 -12.36 -17.07
N ASP A 46 -7.66 -11.27 -17.03
CA ASP A 46 -6.19 -11.29 -17.17
C ASP A 46 -5.47 -11.24 -15.81
N LYS A 47 -6.18 -10.93 -14.73
CA LYS A 47 -5.66 -10.79 -13.36
C LYS A 47 -4.54 -9.76 -13.25
N MET A 48 -4.54 -8.75 -14.11
CA MET A 48 -3.56 -7.68 -14.14
C MET A 48 -4.11 -6.45 -13.43
N PHE A 49 -3.61 -6.16 -12.23
CA PHE A 49 -4.04 -5.02 -11.43
C PHE A 49 -3.04 -3.86 -11.53
N PRO A 50 -3.39 -2.74 -12.20
CA PRO A 50 -2.56 -1.53 -12.17
C PRO A 50 -2.42 -1.01 -10.74
N ALA A 51 -1.19 -0.74 -10.31
CA ALA A 51 -0.88 -0.23 -8.97
C ALA A 51 -0.20 1.14 -9.06
N PHE A 52 -0.68 2.08 -8.25
CA PHE A 52 -0.19 3.45 -8.19
C PHE A 52 0.05 3.87 -6.74
N GLY A 53 0.90 4.89 -6.55
CA GLY A 53 1.10 5.57 -5.28
C GLY A 53 0.91 7.07 -5.45
N PHE A 54 0.45 7.77 -4.41
CA PHE A 54 0.32 9.22 -4.40
C PHE A 54 0.78 9.81 -3.07
N GLY A 55 1.08 11.12 -3.04
CA GLY A 55 1.45 11.82 -1.79
C GLY A 55 2.90 11.64 -1.33
N ALA A 56 3.74 10.93 -2.09
CA ALA A 56 5.19 10.83 -1.87
C ALA A 56 5.98 11.70 -2.84
N GLN A 57 7.17 12.11 -2.39
CA GLN A 57 8.22 12.60 -3.26
C GLN A 57 8.98 11.42 -3.85
N ILE A 58 9.29 11.50 -5.14
CA ILE A 58 9.99 10.43 -5.88
C ILE A 58 11.48 10.77 -5.99
N PRO A 59 12.39 9.81 -5.73
CA PRO A 59 13.82 10.03 -5.97
C PRO A 59 14.09 10.35 -7.45
N PRO A 60 15.04 11.24 -7.79
CA PRO A 60 15.91 12.00 -6.89
C PRO A 60 15.30 13.33 -6.39
N ASP A 61 14.08 13.68 -6.83
CA ASP A 61 13.40 14.92 -6.50
C ASP A 61 12.79 14.87 -5.08
N PHE A 62 13.66 14.91 -4.08
CA PHE A 62 13.31 15.09 -2.67
C PHE A 62 13.22 16.58 -2.30
N LYS A 63 12.40 17.35 -3.02
CA LYS A 63 12.31 18.81 -2.84
C LYS A 63 11.95 19.25 -1.42
#